data_AF-A0A8H6I2M1-F1
#
_entry.id   AF-A0A8H6I2M1-F1
#
_cell.length_a   1.000
_cell.length_b   1.000
_cell.length_c   1.000
_cell.angle_alpha   90.00
_cell.angle_beta   90.00
_cell.angle_gamma   90.00
#
_symmetry.space_group_name_H-M   'P 1'
#
loop_
_entity.id
_entity.type
_entity.pdbx_description
1 polymer ?
#
loop_
_entity_poly.entity_id
_entity_poly.type
_entity_poly.pdbx_seq_one_letter_code
_entity_poly.pdbx_strand_id
1 'polypeptide(L)'
;MATLTMGAQAGHPWSGPSFPHHIQQIMNPSPQPQAQAPHTHAATPNLYHASPFQPRPRNDVDLDRDRLITLLNHFSQLLAAQFNRPLRLVVHGGACMLLHPGVYQLSKEQQHYLPTLPHRKSTRDVDYIHRSFLIEMAQLGVQNAAEKLKHCILATAQHFNLGADWMNSDADIALPMATAPNGMTYDPIYAASVNPNNIELHTIFRSANGMLTLISVTPFWAVALKLVRYSPQDASDICLLLR
;
A
#
# COMPACT_ATOMS: atom_id res chain seq x y z
N MET A 1 9.17 47.65 37.45
CA MET A 1 10.35 46.92 36.96
C MET A 1 10.41 45.59 37.68
N ALA A 2 10.08 44.50 36.99
CA ALA A 2 10.22 43.14 37.49
C ALA A 2 10.60 42.27 36.29
N THR A 3 11.80 41.72 36.34
CA THR A 3 12.44 40.96 35.26
C THR A 3 12.13 39.48 35.47
N LEU A 4 11.46 38.85 34.52
CA LEU A 4 11.19 37.41 34.48
C LEU A 4 12.26 36.74 33.63
N THR A 5 13.13 35.94 34.26
CA THR A 5 14.10 35.06 33.62
C THR A 5 13.44 33.71 33.33
N MET A 6 13.33 33.36 32.03
CA MET A 6 12.97 32.01 31.59
C MET A 6 14.22 31.14 31.49
N GLY A 7 14.25 30.04 32.24
CA GLY A 7 15.23 28.97 32.08
C GLY A 7 14.75 27.96 31.04
N ALA A 8 15.55 27.77 29.99
CA ALA A 8 15.36 26.72 29.00
C ALA A 8 16.30 25.55 29.31
N GLN A 9 15.75 24.36 29.54
CA GLN A 9 16.48 23.09 29.45
C GLN A 9 15.62 22.10 28.65
N ALA A 10 15.96 21.95 27.37
CA ALA A 10 15.45 20.87 26.53
C ALA A 10 16.44 19.71 26.58
N GLY A 11 16.09 18.66 27.32
CA GLY A 11 16.78 17.37 27.28
C GLY A 11 16.05 16.43 26.32
N HIS A 12 16.71 16.04 25.25
CA HIS A 12 16.28 14.95 24.35
C HIS A 12 16.81 13.60 24.87
N PRO A 13 15.98 12.57 25.07
CA PRO A 13 16.46 11.23 25.37
C PRO A 13 15.94 10.21 24.35
N TRP A 14 16.68 9.99 23.25
CA TRP A 14 16.52 8.78 22.44
C TRP A 14 17.89 8.34 21.90
N SER A 15 18.64 7.67 22.78
CA SER A 15 19.81 6.87 22.41
C SER A 15 19.31 5.49 21.98
N GLY A 16 19.32 5.23 20.67
CA GLY A 16 19.03 3.90 20.12
C GLY A 16 20.22 2.95 20.29
N PRO A 17 20.00 1.63 20.43
CA PRO A 17 21.07 0.65 20.55
C PRO A 17 21.74 0.36 19.19
N SER A 18 23.06 0.45 19.17
CA SER A 18 23.94 0.07 18.07
C SER A 18 24.09 -1.46 18.00
N PHE A 19 23.79 -2.07 16.85
CA PHE A 19 24.09 -3.47 16.57
C PHE A 19 25.43 -3.60 15.82
N PRO A 20 26.34 -4.51 16.23
CA PRO A 20 27.57 -4.77 15.49
C PRO A 20 27.32 -5.72 14.31
N HIS A 21 27.78 -5.30 13.13
CA HIS A 21 27.96 -6.15 11.95
C HIS A 21 29.10 -7.15 12.19
N HIS A 22 28.82 -8.44 12.13
CA HIS A 22 29.85 -9.47 12.01
C HIS A 22 29.72 -10.17 10.66
N ILE A 23 30.55 -9.73 9.71
CA ILE A 23 30.78 -10.38 8.42
C ILE A 23 31.92 -11.39 8.63
N GLN A 24 31.63 -12.68 8.53
CA GLN A 24 32.65 -13.71 8.30
C GLN A 24 32.58 -14.15 6.84
N GLN A 25 33.50 -13.61 6.03
CA GLN A 25 33.83 -14.12 4.71
C GLN A 25 34.68 -15.38 4.88
N ILE A 26 34.14 -16.53 4.51
CA ILE A 26 34.92 -17.76 4.34
C ILE A 26 35.30 -17.85 2.86
N MET A 27 36.58 -17.62 2.57
CA MET A 27 37.20 -17.87 1.28
C MET A 27 37.34 -19.38 1.08
N ASN A 28 36.80 -19.91 -0.01
CA ASN A 28 37.04 -21.29 -0.45
C ASN A 28 37.84 -21.26 -1.77
N PRO A 29 38.89 -22.07 -1.92
CA PRO A 29 39.76 -22.05 -3.10
C PRO A 29 39.14 -22.74 -4.32
N SER A 30 39.39 -22.13 -5.48
CA SER A 30 39.02 -22.58 -6.83
C SER A 30 39.73 -23.88 -7.25
N PRO A 31 39.03 -24.85 -7.86
CA PRO A 31 39.65 -25.90 -8.67
C PRO A 31 39.79 -25.48 -10.14
N GLN A 32 40.89 -25.93 -10.76
CA GLN A 32 41.31 -25.72 -12.14
C GLN A 32 40.36 -26.32 -13.21
N PRO A 33 40.40 -25.80 -14.45
CA PRO A 33 39.55 -26.25 -15.55
C PRO A 33 40.06 -27.56 -16.20
N GLN A 34 39.21 -28.58 -16.26
CA GLN A 34 39.41 -29.73 -17.15
C GLN A 34 38.87 -29.42 -18.54
N ALA A 35 39.75 -29.57 -19.54
CA ALA A 35 39.40 -29.50 -20.96
C ALA A 35 38.52 -30.69 -21.35
N GLN A 36 37.29 -30.40 -21.78
CA GLN A 36 36.40 -31.38 -22.41
C GLN A 36 36.23 -31.04 -23.90
N ALA A 37 36.28 -32.09 -24.71
CA ALA A 37 36.27 -32.08 -26.17
C ALA A 37 34.96 -31.51 -26.77
N PRO A 38 34.99 -30.97 -28.01
CA PRO A 38 33.82 -30.42 -28.66
C PRO A 38 32.90 -31.54 -29.17
N HIS A 39 31.83 -31.82 -28.44
CA HIS A 39 30.69 -32.56 -28.96
C HIS A 39 29.75 -31.59 -29.68
N THR A 40 29.76 -31.65 -31.01
CA THR A 40 28.83 -30.96 -31.92
C THR A 40 27.44 -31.57 -31.78
N HIS A 41 26.67 -31.12 -30.79
CA HIS A 41 25.23 -31.32 -30.78
C HIS A 41 24.57 -30.28 -31.71
N ALA A 42 23.89 -30.79 -32.73
CA ALA A 42 23.05 -30.01 -33.62
C ALA A 42 22.08 -29.14 -32.80
N ALA A 43 22.23 -27.82 -32.95
CA ALA A 43 21.34 -26.84 -32.36
C ALA A 43 19.95 -26.99 -32.96
N THR A 44 19.05 -27.64 -32.22
CA THR A 44 17.63 -27.43 -32.39
C THR A 44 17.33 -26.00 -31.93
N PRO A 45 16.67 -25.16 -32.74
CA PRO A 45 16.27 -23.84 -32.30
C PRO A 45 15.23 -24.02 -31.19
N ASN A 46 15.65 -23.77 -29.95
CA ASN A 46 14.78 -23.75 -28.78
C ASN A 46 13.84 -22.53 -28.95
N LEU A 47 12.71 -22.78 -29.61
CA LEU A 47 11.62 -21.83 -29.79
C LEU A 47 11.08 -21.45 -28.41
N TYR A 48 11.44 -20.24 -27.96
CA TYR A 48 10.71 -19.43 -26.98
C TYR A 48 10.36 -20.12 -25.66
N HIS A 49 11.37 -20.36 -24.80
CA HIS A 49 11.11 -20.36 -23.36
C HIS A 49 10.91 -18.88 -22.95
N ALA A 50 9.68 -18.38 -23.11
CA ALA A 50 9.30 -17.09 -22.56
C ALA A 50 9.47 -17.19 -21.04
N SER A 51 10.55 -16.59 -20.50
CA SER A 51 10.71 -16.46 -19.05
C SER A 51 9.41 -15.93 -18.47
N PRO A 52 8.88 -16.55 -17.39
CA PRO A 52 7.66 -16.05 -16.75
C PRO A 52 7.92 -14.58 -16.40
N PHE A 53 7.15 -13.68 -16.99
CA PHE A 53 7.28 -12.25 -16.76
C PHE A 53 7.12 -12.01 -15.25
N GLN A 54 8.20 -11.65 -14.57
CA GLN A 54 8.17 -11.22 -13.18
C GLN A 54 7.99 -9.71 -13.17
N PRO A 55 6.92 -9.18 -12.53
CA PRO A 55 6.78 -7.74 -12.33
C PRO A 55 8.04 -7.16 -11.66
N ARG A 56 8.43 -5.95 -12.07
CA ARG A 56 9.50 -5.21 -11.40
C ARG A 56 9.13 -5.01 -9.92
N PRO A 57 10.08 -4.95 -8.97
CA PRO A 57 9.74 -4.74 -7.57
C PRO A 57 8.98 -3.44 -7.31
N ARG A 58 9.36 -2.37 -8.02
CA ARG A 58 8.86 -1.01 -7.79
C ARG A 58 8.05 -0.48 -8.96
N ASN A 59 6.96 0.21 -8.66
CA ASN A 59 6.06 0.83 -9.61
C ASN A 59 6.49 2.27 -9.84
N ASP A 60 6.86 2.55 -11.08
CA ASP A 60 7.21 3.88 -11.58
C ASP A 60 6.08 4.48 -12.46
N VAL A 61 4.97 3.76 -12.58
CA VAL A 61 3.83 4.15 -13.39
C VAL A 61 2.86 4.96 -12.54
N ASP A 62 2.60 6.19 -12.96
CA ASP A 62 1.58 7.03 -12.34
C ASP A 62 0.17 6.51 -12.67
N LEU A 63 -0.66 6.44 -11.63
CA LEU A 63 -2.03 5.97 -11.65
C LEU A 63 -2.96 7.17 -11.36
N ASP A 64 -3.61 7.69 -12.39
CA ASP A 64 -4.73 8.63 -12.24
C ASP A 64 -6.02 7.91 -11.82
N ARG A 65 -7.10 8.67 -11.66
CA ARG A 65 -8.39 8.15 -11.22
C ARG A 65 -8.95 7.06 -12.15
N ASP A 66 -8.93 7.30 -13.47
CA ASP A 66 -9.54 6.39 -14.44
C ASP A 66 -8.72 5.11 -14.59
N ARG A 67 -7.39 5.24 -14.54
CA ARG A 67 -6.47 4.10 -14.52
C ARG A 67 -6.64 3.26 -13.26
N LEU A 68 -6.78 3.88 -12.09
CA LEU A 68 -7.08 3.18 -10.83
C LEU A 68 -8.40 2.39 -10.95
N ILE A 69 -9.47 2.99 -11.46
CA ILE A 69 -10.76 2.31 -11.62
C ILE A 69 -10.64 1.10 -12.57
N THR A 70 -9.94 1.28 -13.69
CA THR A 70 -9.71 0.20 -14.67
C THR A 70 -8.94 -0.97 -14.05
N LEU A 71 -7.84 -0.64 -13.36
CA LEU A 71 -6.99 -1.59 -12.68
C LEU A 71 -7.76 -2.35 -11.60
N LEU A 72 -8.49 -1.63 -10.73
CA LEU A 72 -9.26 -2.22 -9.63
C LEU A 72 -10.40 -3.12 -10.13
N ASN A 73 -11.02 -2.79 -11.26
CA ASN A 73 -12.00 -3.68 -11.88
C ASN A 73 -11.37 -4.97 -12.39
N HIS A 74 -10.22 -4.92 -13.06
CA HIS A 74 -9.50 -6.14 -13.45
C HIS A 74 -9.06 -6.95 -12.23
N PHE A 75 -8.48 -6.30 -11.22
CA PHE A 75 -8.09 -6.93 -9.97
C PHE A 75 -9.27 -7.65 -9.31
N SER A 76 -10.47 -7.04 -9.33
CA SER A 76 -11.69 -7.67 -8.80
C SER A 76 -12.13 -8.93 -9.55
N GLN A 77 -11.77 -9.08 -10.83
CA GLN A 77 -12.04 -10.31 -11.60
C GLN A 77 -11.13 -11.44 -11.14
N LEU A 78 -9.86 -11.14 -10.86
CA LEU A 78 -8.91 -12.10 -10.30
C LEU A 78 -9.33 -12.54 -8.89
N LEU A 79 -9.83 -11.59 -8.07
CA LEU A 79 -10.38 -11.91 -6.76
C LEU A 79 -11.57 -12.88 -6.86
N ALA A 80 -12.45 -12.71 -7.85
CA ALA A 80 -13.57 -13.63 -8.11
C ALA A 80 -13.12 -15.07 -8.33
N ALA A 81 -11.95 -15.27 -8.96
CA ALA A 81 -11.40 -16.59 -9.23
C ALA A 81 -10.70 -17.22 -8.01
N GLN A 82 -10.22 -16.40 -7.06
CA GLN A 82 -9.44 -16.88 -5.91
C GLN A 82 -10.27 -16.97 -4.61
N PHE A 83 -11.35 -16.20 -4.53
CA PHE A 83 -12.20 -16.08 -3.34
C PHE A 83 -13.66 -16.35 -3.71
N ASN A 84 -14.30 -17.24 -2.95
CA ASN A 84 -15.73 -17.56 -3.11
C ASN A 84 -16.64 -16.53 -2.40
N ARG A 85 -16.15 -15.32 -2.15
CA ARG A 85 -16.87 -14.28 -1.42
C ARG A 85 -16.33 -12.88 -1.74
N PRO A 86 -17.19 -11.84 -1.66
CA PRO A 86 -16.75 -10.46 -1.74
C PRO A 86 -15.70 -10.13 -0.67
N LEU A 87 -14.73 -9.31 -1.06
CA LEU A 87 -13.68 -8.79 -0.19
C LEU A 87 -13.88 -7.30 0.06
N ARG A 88 -13.48 -6.92 1.26
CA ARG A 88 -13.34 -5.53 1.67
C ARG A 88 -11.90 -5.29 2.06
N LEU A 89 -11.34 -4.18 1.60
CA LEU A 89 -10.01 -3.72 2.00
C LEU A 89 -10.12 -2.30 2.54
N VAL A 90 -9.54 -2.07 3.71
CA VAL A 90 -9.33 -0.72 4.23
C VAL A 90 -8.04 -0.18 3.64
N VAL A 91 -8.13 0.99 3.01
CA VAL A 91 -7.05 1.62 2.24
C VAL A 91 -6.77 3.04 2.70
N HIS A 92 -5.56 3.51 2.47
CA HIS A 92 -5.16 4.88 2.77
C HIS A 92 -4.32 5.50 1.63
N GLY A 93 -3.72 6.66 1.88
CA GLY A 93 -2.76 7.27 0.96
C GLY A 93 -3.38 7.96 -0.26
N GLY A 94 -2.62 8.04 -1.35
CA GLY A 94 -2.97 8.84 -2.53
C GLY A 94 -4.21 8.32 -3.27
N ALA A 95 -4.42 7.01 -3.31
CA ALA A 95 -5.58 6.40 -3.95
C ALA A 95 -6.91 6.88 -3.32
N CYS A 96 -6.93 7.10 -2.01
CA CYS A 96 -8.11 7.62 -1.31
C CYS A 96 -8.49 9.02 -1.78
N MET A 97 -7.50 9.90 -1.97
CA MET A 97 -7.73 11.27 -2.45
C MET A 97 -8.26 11.28 -3.89
N LEU A 98 -7.82 10.33 -4.72
CA LEU A 98 -8.22 10.24 -6.11
C LEU A 98 -9.57 9.57 -6.32
N LEU A 99 -9.94 8.60 -5.48
CA LEU A 99 -11.14 7.77 -5.67
C LEU A 99 -12.34 8.29 -4.86
N HIS A 100 -12.13 8.86 -3.67
CA HIS A 100 -13.23 9.35 -2.83
C HIS A 100 -14.04 10.45 -3.57
N PRO A 101 -15.35 10.27 -3.82
CA PRO A 101 -16.13 11.20 -4.66
C PRO A 101 -16.12 12.64 -4.15
N GLY A 102 -16.40 12.83 -2.85
CA GLY A 102 -16.43 14.16 -2.22
C GLY A 102 -15.08 14.87 -2.26
N VAL A 103 -14.01 14.22 -1.77
CA VAL A 103 -12.64 14.76 -1.80
C VAL A 103 -12.17 15.06 -3.22
N TYR A 104 -12.41 14.16 -4.18
CA TYR A 104 -12.03 14.38 -5.57
C TYR A 104 -12.76 15.58 -6.17
N GLN A 105 -14.07 15.71 -5.93
CA GLN A 105 -14.84 16.86 -6.38
C GLN A 105 -14.35 18.17 -5.77
N LEU A 106 -14.14 18.20 -4.45
CA LEU A 106 -13.58 19.35 -3.74
C LEU A 106 -12.19 19.73 -4.29
N SER A 107 -11.37 18.74 -4.62
CA SER A 107 -10.04 18.98 -5.20
C SER A 107 -10.11 19.65 -6.57
N LYS A 108 -11.10 19.30 -7.41
CA LYS A 108 -11.33 19.94 -8.71
C LYS A 108 -11.82 21.38 -8.55
N GLU A 109 -12.72 21.61 -7.59
CA GLU A 109 -13.22 22.95 -7.26
C GLU A 109 -12.10 23.85 -6.74
N GLN A 110 -11.28 23.35 -5.82
CA GLN A 110 -10.11 24.08 -5.32
C GLN A 110 -9.15 24.44 -6.47
N GLN A 111 -8.88 23.51 -7.39
CA GLN A 111 -8.03 23.78 -8.55
C GLN A 111 -8.62 24.84 -9.48
N HIS A 112 -9.95 24.90 -9.60
CA HIS A 112 -10.63 25.91 -10.41
C HIS A 112 -10.46 27.32 -9.82
N TYR A 113 -10.66 27.48 -8.52
CA TYR A 113 -10.56 28.79 -7.85
C TYR A 113 -9.14 29.22 -7.50
N LEU A 114 -8.26 28.26 -7.21
CA LEU A 114 -6.89 28.49 -6.75
C LEU A 114 -5.91 27.61 -7.55
N PRO A 115 -5.67 27.92 -8.83
CA PRO A 115 -4.93 27.04 -9.75
C PRO A 115 -3.46 26.84 -9.37
N THR A 116 -2.91 27.71 -8.52
CA THR A 116 -1.54 27.63 -8.01
C THR A 116 -1.39 26.68 -6.82
N LEU A 117 -2.49 26.23 -6.20
CA LEU A 117 -2.40 25.25 -5.12
C LEU A 117 -2.06 23.87 -5.68
N PRO A 118 -1.17 23.10 -5.02
CA PRO A 118 -0.89 21.73 -5.42
C PRO A 118 -2.18 20.90 -5.44
N HIS A 119 -2.35 20.09 -6.49
CA HIS A 119 -3.48 19.18 -6.64
C HIS A 119 -2.97 17.80 -7.05
N ARG A 120 -3.43 16.76 -6.35
CA ARG A 120 -3.06 15.38 -6.64
C ARG A 120 -3.81 14.89 -7.88
N LYS A 121 -3.06 14.64 -8.95
CA LYS A 121 -3.57 14.08 -10.20
C LYS A 121 -3.36 12.57 -10.31
N SER A 122 -2.37 12.05 -9.59
CA SER A 122 -1.98 10.64 -9.64
C SER A 122 -1.41 10.16 -8.30
N THR A 123 -1.35 8.83 -8.17
CA THR A 123 -0.63 8.09 -7.12
C THR A 123 0.21 7.01 -7.80
N ARG A 124 1.11 6.36 -7.07
CA ARG A 124 1.85 5.19 -7.61
C ARG A 124 1.34 3.87 -7.09
N ASP A 125 0.52 3.91 -6.05
CA ASP A 125 0.11 2.72 -5.34
C ASP A 125 -1.27 2.87 -4.67
N VAL A 126 -1.77 1.73 -4.21
CA VAL A 126 -2.88 1.57 -3.28
C VAL A 126 -2.33 0.97 -1.99
N ASP A 127 -2.20 1.79 -0.96
CA ASP A 127 -1.82 1.33 0.38
C ASP A 127 -3.04 0.68 1.06
N TYR A 128 -2.93 -0.57 1.53
CA TYR A 128 -4.01 -1.26 2.27
C TYR A 128 -3.54 -1.81 3.62
N ILE A 129 -4.50 -1.93 4.55
CA ILE A 129 -4.26 -2.48 5.88
C ILE A 129 -4.32 -4.01 5.84
N HIS A 130 -3.16 -4.65 5.67
CA HIS A 130 -2.99 -6.09 5.54
C HIS A 130 -3.32 -6.85 6.81
N ARG A 131 -2.86 -6.38 7.98
CA ARG A 131 -3.10 -7.08 9.24
C ARG A 131 -4.59 -7.26 9.55
N SER A 132 -5.41 -6.25 9.26
CA SER A 132 -6.85 -6.32 9.46
C SER A 132 -7.53 -7.20 8.42
N PHE A 133 -7.08 -7.17 7.17
CA PHE A 133 -7.52 -8.10 6.14
C PHE A 133 -7.31 -9.56 6.57
N LEU A 134 -6.13 -9.91 7.11
CA LEU A 134 -5.87 -11.28 7.58
C LEU A 134 -6.79 -11.68 8.74
N ILE A 135 -7.01 -10.79 9.71
CA ILE A 135 -7.90 -11.06 10.84
C ILE A 135 -9.34 -11.30 10.35
N GLU A 136 -9.85 -10.43 9.48
CA GLU A 136 -11.20 -10.57 8.90
C GLU A 136 -11.32 -11.89 8.10
N MET A 137 -10.34 -12.20 7.26
CA MET A 137 -10.34 -13.44 6.48
C MET A 137 -10.26 -14.70 7.34
N ALA A 138 -9.46 -14.68 8.42
CA ALA A 138 -9.37 -15.79 9.36
C ALA A 138 -10.70 -16.04 10.10
N GLN A 139 -11.36 -14.97 10.58
CA GLN A 139 -12.69 -15.06 11.20
C GLN A 139 -13.75 -15.63 10.25
N LEU A 140 -13.55 -15.40 8.96
CA LEU A 140 -14.39 -15.87 7.87
C LEU A 140 -14.00 -17.25 7.34
N GLY A 141 -13.02 -17.92 7.95
CA GLY A 141 -12.58 -19.27 7.60
C GLY A 141 -11.78 -19.37 6.29
N VAL A 142 -11.26 -18.24 5.77
CA VAL A 142 -10.50 -18.22 4.52
C VAL A 142 -9.03 -18.57 4.78
N GLN A 143 -8.60 -19.70 4.25
CA GLN A 143 -7.20 -20.15 4.32
C GLN A 143 -6.35 -19.51 3.22
N ASN A 144 -5.05 -19.29 3.51
CA ASN A 144 -4.05 -18.72 2.59
C ASN A 144 -4.49 -17.40 1.95
N ALA A 145 -5.20 -16.56 2.72
CA ALA A 145 -5.77 -15.32 2.22
C ALA A 145 -4.68 -14.34 1.75
N ALA A 146 -3.55 -14.28 2.45
CA ALA A 146 -2.40 -13.44 2.11
C ALA A 146 -1.83 -13.81 0.73
N GLU A 147 -1.59 -15.11 0.52
CA GLU A 147 -0.98 -15.65 -0.69
C GLU A 147 -1.90 -15.47 -1.90
N LYS A 148 -3.21 -15.72 -1.71
CA LYS A 148 -4.23 -15.49 -2.74
C LYS A 148 -4.32 -14.02 -3.15
N LEU A 149 -4.32 -13.12 -2.18
CA LEU A 149 -4.33 -11.67 -2.44
C LEU A 149 -3.06 -11.25 -3.18
N LYS A 150 -1.89 -11.68 -2.70
CA LYS A 150 -0.59 -11.41 -3.33
C LYS A 150 -0.54 -11.93 -4.77
N HIS A 151 -1.07 -13.12 -5.03
CA HIS A 151 -1.16 -13.67 -6.39
C HIS A 151 -1.99 -12.77 -7.31
N CYS A 152 -3.15 -12.27 -6.85
CA CYS A 152 -3.97 -11.34 -7.63
C CYS A 152 -3.27 -10.01 -7.88
N ILE A 153 -2.52 -9.49 -6.89
CA ILE A 153 -1.74 -8.25 -7.02
C ILE A 153 -0.66 -8.42 -8.09
N LEU A 154 0.11 -9.51 -8.05
CA LEU A 154 1.18 -9.80 -9.02
C LEU A 154 0.64 -10.02 -10.43
N ALA A 155 -0.47 -10.77 -10.57
CA ALA A 155 -1.11 -10.99 -11.86
C ALA A 155 -1.65 -9.67 -12.46
N THR A 156 -2.20 -8.78 -11.64
CA THR A 156 -2.61 -7.43 -12.07
C THR A 156 -1.39 -6.62 -12.52
N ALA A 157 -0.30 -6.66 -11.75
CA ALA A 157 0.93 -5.96 -12.09
C ALA A 157 1.47 -6.40 -13.46
N GLN A 158 1.49 -7.71 -13.70
CA GLN A 158 1.87 -8.28 -14.98
C GLN A 158 0.95 -7.81 -16.12
N HIS A 159 -0.37 -7.82 -15.92
CA HIS A 159 -1.33 -7.42 -16.95
C HIS A 159 -1.18 -5.95 -17.38
N PHE A 160 -0.91 -5.05 -16.42
CA PHE A 160 -0.80 -3.61 -16.69
C PHE A 160 0.64 -3.07 -16.76
N ASN A 161 1.64 -3.96 -16.78
CA ASN A 161 3.07 -3.62 -16.75
C ASN A 161 3.46 -2.68 -15.59
N LEU A 162 2.98 -2.99 -14.39
CA LEU A 162 3.25 -2.24 -13.16
C LEU A 162 4.36 -2.90 -12.34
N GLY A 163 4.87 -2.15 -11.36
CA GLY A 163 5.63 -2.76 -10.27
C GLY A 163 4.76 -3.61 -9.35
N ALA A 164 5.37 -4.57 -8.66
CA ALA A 164 4.71 -5.47 -7.72
C ALA A 164 4.12 -4.73 -6.50
N ASP A 165 4.61 -3.53 -6.19
CA ASP A 165 4.19 -2.64 -5.12
C ASP A 165 3.05 -1.67 -5.52
N TRP A 166 2.44 -1.80 -6.72
CA TRP A 166 1.28 -0.98 -7.10
C TRP A 166 0.11 -1.09 -6.10
N MET A 167 0.04 -2.21 -5.38
CA MET A 167 -0.80 -2.38 -4.19
C MET A 167 0.02 -3.07 -3.12
N ASN A 168 0.26 -2.37 -2.02
CA ASN A 168 1.17 -2.84 -0.99
C ASN A 168 0.64 -2.52 0.41
N SER A 169 1.27 -3.13 1.40
CA SER A 169 0.97 -2.94 2.82
C SER A 169 2.24 -2.60 3.59
N ASP A 170 3.23 -1.98 2.94
CA ASP A 170 4.49 -1.64 3.60
C ASP A 170 4.27 -0.62 4.71
N ALA A 171 3.25 0.21 4.55
CA ALA A 171 2.80 1.17 5.56
C ALA A 171 2.32 0.50 6.86
N ASP A 172 1.85 -0.76 6.83
CA ASP A 172 1.31 -1.46 8.01
C ASP A 172 2.30 -1.57 9.16
N ILE A 173 3.59 -1.66 8.85
CA ILE A 173 4.66 -1.85 9.83
C ILE A 173 4.70 -0.67 10.83
N ALA A 174 4.35 0.53 10.37
CA ALA A 174 4.38 1.75 11.17
C ALA A 174 3.05 2.09 11.85
N LEU A 175 1.98 1.31 11.60
CA LEU A 175 0.65 1.66 12.10
C LEU A 175 0.48 1.26 13.57
N PRO A 176 -0.11 2.13 14.43
CA PRO A 176 -0.31 1.82 15.84
C PRO A 176 -1.29 0.66 16.04
N MET A 177 -1.11 -0.06 17.14
CA MET A 177 -2.11 -0.98 17.70
C MET A 177 -2.64 -0.39 19.01
N ALA A 178 -3.89 -0.68 19.35
CA ALA A 178 -4.51 -0.26 20.59
C ALA A 178 -4.89 -1.47 21.46
N THR A 179 -4.97 -1.28 22.77
CA THR A 179 -5.40 -2.32 23.71
C THR A 179 -6.75 -1.94 24.29
N ALA A 180 -7.74 -2.80 24.12
CA ALA A 180 -9.07 -2.62 24.69
C ALA A 180 -9.05 -2.86 26.21
N PRO A 181 -10.06 -2.38 26.98
CA PRO A 181 -10.10 -2.55 28.45
C PRO A 181 -10.04 -4.01 28.92
N ASN A 182 -10.43 -4.96 28.07
CA ASN A 182 -10.34 -6.40 28.32
C ASN A 182 -8.95 -6.99 28.03
N GLY A 183 -7.95 -6.16 27.75
CA GLY A 183 -6.58 -6.57 27.43
C GLY A 183 -6.37 -7.03 25.98
N MET A 184 -7.43 -7.09 25.15
CA MET A 184 -7.28 -7.52 23.76
C MET A 184 -6.71 -6.40 22.90
N THR A 185 -5.65 -6.71 22.14
CA THR A 185 -5.09 -5.80 21.15
C THR A 185 -5.95 -5.78 19.89
N TYR A 186 -6.17 -4.60 19.32
CA TYR A 186 -6.95 -4.40 18.09
C TYR A 186 -6.33 -3.31 17.22
N ASP A 187 -6.69 -3.31 15.92
CA ASP A 187 -6.32 -2.23 14.99
C ASP A 187 -7.34 -1.08 15.11
N PRO A 188 -6.95 0.08 15.67
CA PRO A 188 -7.88 1.19 15.85
C PRO A 188 -8.23 1.93 14.56
N ILE A 189 -7.40 1.79 13.51
CA ILE A 189 -7.63 2.39 12.19
C ILE A 189 -8.71 1.60 11.48
N TYR A 190 -8.55 0.27 11.44
CA TYR A 190 -9.57 -0.61 10.87
C TYR A 190 -10.88 -0.51 11.64
N ALA A 191 -10.85 -0.62 12.96
CA ALA A 191 -12.06 -0.54 13.79
C ALA A 191 -12.84 0.75 13.56
N ALA A 192 -12.16 1.90 13.46
CA ALA A 192 -12.81 3.16 13.10
C ALA A 192 -13.40 3.13 11.68
N SER A 193 -12.67 2.57 10.71
CA SER A 193 -13.05 2.59 9.29
C SER A 193 -14.25 1.69 8.97
N VAL A 194 -14.40 0.57 9.70
CA VAL A 194 -15.48 -0.41 9.44
C VAL A 194 -16.74 -0.22 10.29
N ASN A 195 -16.86 0.89 11.02
CA ASN A 195 -18.12 1.27 11.63
C ASN A 195 -19.19 1.51 10.54
N PRO A 196 -20.46 1.13 10.74
CA PRO A 196 -21.49 1.21 9.69
C PRO A 196 -21.59 2.57 9.00
N ASN A 197 -21.60 3.66 9.77
CA ASN A 197 -21.62 5.02 9.26
C ASN A 197 -20.39 5.34 8.39
N ASN A 198 -19.21 4.88 8.79
CA ASN A 198 -17.96 5.15 8.08
C ASN A 198 -17.81 4.28 6.82
N ILE A 199 -18.38 3.08 6.81
CA ILE A 199 -18.49 2.28 5.59
C ILE A 199 -19.29 3.05 4.54
N GLU A 200 -20.44 3.61 4.93
CA GLU A 200 -21.29 4.37 4.02
C GLU A 200 -20.58 5.61 3.48
N LEU A 201 -20.01 6.41 4.39
CA LEU A 201 -19.38 7.69 4.02
C LEU A 201 -18.04 7.54 3.29
N HIS A 202 -17.28 6.48 3.57
CA HIS A 202 -15.89 6.35 3.12
C HIS A 202 -15.63 5.14 2.23
N THR A 203 -16.67 4.48 1.72
CA THR A 203 -16.51 3.57 0.58
C THR A 203 -16.11 4.39 -0.66
N ILE A 204 -14.88 4.19 -1.14
CA ILE A 204 -14.33 4.95 -2.27
C ILE A 204 -14.43 4.21 -3.60
N PHE A 205 -14.65 2.89 -3.55
CA PHE A 205 -14.78 2.07 -4.74
C PHE A 205 -15.59 0.81 -4.45
N ARG A 206 -16.44 0.44 -5.42
CA ARG A 206 -17.10 -0.86 -5.52
C ARG A 206 -16.87 -1.37 -6.94
N SER A 207 -16.36 -2.59 -7.08
CA SER A 207 -16.19 -3.18 -8.40
C SER A 207 -17.53 -3.50 -9.04
N ALA A 208 -17.58 -3.48 -10.36
CA ALA A 208 -18.79 -3.79 -11.13
C ALA A 208 -19.31 -5.23 -10.87
N ASN A 209 -18.41 -6.17 -10.57
CA ASN A 209 -18.76 -7.55 -10.23
C ASN A 209 -19.07 -7.77 -8.74
N GLY A 210 -19.05 -6.73 -7.91
CA GLY A 210 -19.34 -6.80 -6.47
C GLY A 210 -18.27 -7.50 -5.61
N MET A 211 -17.17 -7.97 -6.20
CA MET A 211 -16.13 -8.74 -5.49
C MET A 211 -15.18 -7.90 -4.66
N LEU A 212 -15.05 -6.60 -4.95
CA LEU A 212 -14.13 -5.71 -4.25
C LEU A 212 -14.85 -4.46 -3.77
N THR A 213 -14.71 -4.18 -2.48
CA THR A 213 -15.04 -2.90 -1.87
C THR A 213 -13.79 -2.31 -1.25
N LEU A 214 -13.45 -1.06 -1.61
CA LEU A 214 -12.41 -0.30 -0.93
C LEU A 214 -13.03 0.74 -0.01
N ILE A 215 -12.57 0.75 1.24
CA ILE A 215 -12.99 1.73 2.24
C ILE A 215 -11.76 2.56 2.62
N SER A 216 -11.84 3.86 2.44
CA SER A 216 -10.79 4.76 2.91
C SER A 216 -10.80 4.79 4.43
N VAL A 217 -9.60 4.90 5.04
CA VAL A 217 -9.50 5.25 6.45
C VAL A 217 -10.25 6.57 6.72
N THR A 218 -10.85 6.68 7.90
CA THR A 218 -11.58 7.89 8.30
C THR A 218 -10.70 9.15 8.22
N PRO A 219 -11.26 10.34 7.92
CA PRO A 219 -10.47 11.57 7.67
C PRO A 219 -9.43 11.89 8.75
N PHE A 220 -9.74 11.72 10.03
CA PHE A 220 -8.80 11.98 11.11
C PHE A 220 -7.58 11.03 11.08
N TRP A 221 -7.79 9.76 10.73
CA TRP A 221 -6.70 8.81 10.50
C TRP A 221 -5.92 9.16 9.22
N ALA A 222 -6.61 9.52 8.14
CA ALA A 222 -5.95 9.95 6.91
C ALA A 222 -5.00 11.15 7.16
N VAL A 223 -5.45 12.14 7.95
CA VAL A 223 -4.62 13.29 8.36
C VAL A 223 -3.46 12.84 9.24
N ALA A 224 -3.70 12.02 10.27
CA ALA A 224 -2.65 11.54 11.16
C ALA A 224 -1.55 10.78 10.41
N LEU A 225 -1.92 9.85 9.52
CA LEU A 225 -0.97 9.08 8.71
C LEU A 225 -0.13 9.97 7.77
N LYS A 226 -0.75 11.01 7.22
CA LYS A 226 -0.04 12.01 6.40
C LYS A 226 0.93 12.84 7.21
N LEU A 227 0.58 13.24 8.43
CA LEU A 227 1.47 14.01 9.30
C LEU A 227 2.71 13.21 9.72
N VAL A 228 2.59 11.89 9.89
CA VAL A 228 3.73 11.03 10.28
C VAL A 228 4.76 10.87 9.14
N ARG A 229 4.32 10.73 7.89
CA ARG A 229 5.22 10.50 6.74
C ARG A 229 5.52 11.74 5.89
N TYR A 230 4.91 12.86 6.27
CA TYR A 230 4.75 14.12 5.53
C TYR A 230 5.59 14.30 4.26
N SER A 231 4.89 14.45 3.13
CA SER A 231 5.44 14.93 1.86
C SER A 231 4.84 16.30 1.50
N PRO A 232 5.48 17.09 0.60
CA PRO A 232 4.93 18.37 0.17
C PRO A 232 3.50 18.29 -0.40
N GLN A 233 3.12 17.17 -1.03
CA GLN A 233 1.76 16.95 -1.53
C GLN A 233 0.75 16.72 -0.40
N ASP A 234 1.19 16.28 0.78
CA ASP A 234 0.29 15.98 1.89
C ASP A 234 -0.33 17.24 2.50
N ALA A 235 0.30 18.41 2.39
CA ALA A 235 -0.28 19.67 2.86
C ALA A 235 -1.63 19.96 2.17
N SER A 236 -1.69 19.87 0.84
CA SER A 236 -2.93 20.07 0.09
C SER A 236 -3.96 18.98 0.40
N ASP A 237 -3.50 17.73 0.49
CA ASP A 237 -4.39 16.62 0.82
C ASP A 237 -5.02 16.79 2.22
N ILE A 238 -4.24 17.22 3.22
CA ILE A 238 -4.72 17.50 4.58
C ILE A 238 -5.73 18.65 4.56
N CYS A 239 -5.46 19.73 3.83
CA CYS A 239 -6.42 20.83 3.71
C CYS A 239 -7.76 20.38 3.12
N LEU A 240 -7.75 19.49 2.12
CA LEU A 240 -8.98 18.93 1.55
C LEU A 240 -9.73 18.03 2.55
N LEU A 241 -9.02 17.25 3.36
CA LEU A 241 -9.62 16.34 4.35
C LEU A 241 -10.21 17.07 5.56
N LEU A 242 -9.81 18.32 5.81
CA LEU A 242 -10.28 19.15 6.93
C LEU A 242 -11.46 20.06 6.57
N ARG A 243 -11.90 20.09 5.31
CA ARG A 243 -13.05 20.87 4.82
C ARG A 243 -14.30 20.01 4.78
#